data_AF-A0A3N5FWV9-F1
#
_entry.id   AF-A0A3N5FWV9-F1
#
_cell.length_a   1.000
_cell.length_b   1.000
_cell.length_c   1.000
_cell.angle_alpha   90.00
_cell.angle_beta   90.00
_cell.angle_gamma   90.00
#
_symmetry.space_group_name_H-M   'P 1'
#
loop_
_entity.id
_entity.type
_entity.pdbx_description
1 polymer ?
#
loop_
_entity_poly.entity_id
_entity_poly.type
_entity_poly.pdbx_seq_one_letter_code
_entity_poly.pdbx_strand_id
1 'polypeptide(L)' 'MAMSVGGAGEGEPMMDINTTPLIDVMLVLLIMFIITLPVMTHAVKLDMPQTRNTTPPPVVTEPIRLDVDWDGTIIWNGTA' A
#
# COMPACT_ATOMS: atom_id res chain seq x y z
N MET A 1 14.76 31.63 69.34
CA MET A 1 14.86 32.50 68.16
C MET A 1 14.46 31.67 66.96
N ALA A 2 13.23 31.86 66.50
CA ALA A 2 12.65 31.23 65.33
C ALA A 2 13.00 32.06 64.09
N MET A 3 13.36 31.39 62.99
CA MET A 3 13.45 31.99 61.64
C MET A 3 12.78 30.98 60.72
N SER A 4 11.52 31.18 60.38
CA SER A 4 11.01 31.99 59.25
C SER A 4 10.85 31.15 58.00
N VAL A 5 9.58 30.86 57.73
CA VAL A 5 8.99 30.33 56.50
C VAL A 5 9.21 31.31 55.33
N GLY A 6 9.22 30.80 54.10
CA GLY A 6 8.87 31.60 52.92
C GLY A 6 9.78 31.40 51.71
N GLY A 7 9.33 30.58 50.76
CA GLY A 7 9.98 30.42 49.46
C GLY A 7 9.28 29.40 48.55
N ALA A 8 7.95 29.35 48.56
CA ALA A 8 7.22 28.69 47.50
C ALA A 8 7.23 29.63 46.29
N GLY A 9 7.85 29.22 45.18
CA GLY A 9 7.78 29.95 43.92
C GLY A 9 9.11 30.23 43.24
N GLU A 10 10.02 29.26 43.18
CA GLU A 10 11.01 29.25 42.10
C GLU A 10 10.37 28.57 40.90
N GLY A 11 10.12 29.37 39.86
CA GLY A 11 9.56 28.91 38.60
C GLY A 11 10.41 27.78 38.06
N GLU A 12 9.81 26.59 38.01
CA GLU A 12 10.31 25.46 37.25
C GLU A 12 10.53 25.96 35.81
N PRO A 13 11.77 25.96 35.28
CA PRO A 13 11.98 26.32 33.90
C PRO A 13 11.29 25.25 33.05
N MET A 14 10.14 25.60 32.47
CA MET A 14 9.54 24.80 31.42
C MET A 14 10.53 24.79 30.25
N MET A 15 11.36 23.75 30.21
CA MET A 15 12.23 23.46 29.09
C MET A 15 11.31 23.19 27.89
N ASP A 16 11.22 24.15 26.98
CA ASP A 16 10.61 23.91 25.68
C ASP A 16 11.33 22.73 25.03
N ILE A 17 10.62 21.61 24.89
CA ILE A 17 11.13 20.45 24.16
C ILE A 17 11.33 20.91 22.72
N ASN A 18 12.54 20.73 22.20
CA ASN A 18 12.81 20.94 20.77
C ASN A 18 11.90 19.99 19.97
N THR A 19 10.85 20.55 19.35
CA THR A 19 9.87 19.79 18.57
C THR A 19 10.40 19.40 17.20
N THR A 20 11.37 20.13 16.65
CA THR A 20 11.93 19.87 15.31
C THR A 20 12.60 18.49 15.20
N PRO A 21 13.46 18.07 16.14
CA PRO A 21 14.01 16.70 16.13
C PRO A 21 12.95 15.63 16.40
N LEU A 22 11.92 15.94 17.21
CA LEU A 22 10.83 15.01 17.50
C LEU A 22 9.98 14.74 16.26
N ILE A 23 9.66 15.78 15.50
CA ILE A 23 8.89 15.70 14.26
C ILE A 23 9.65 14.86 13.22
N ASP A 24 10.98 15.02 13.10
CA ASP A 24 11.79 14.22 12.17
C ASP A 24 11.67 12.72 12.45
N VAL A 25 11.82 12.31 13.71
CA VAL A 25 11.64 10.90 14.11
C VAL A 25 10.22 10.42 13.82
N MET A 26 9.19 11.24 14.12
CA MET A 26 7.80 10.88 13.85
C MET A 26 7.50 10.75 12.35
N LEU A 27 8.05 11.65 11.51
CA LEU A 27 7.87 11.61 10.06
C LEU A 27 8.57 10.40 9.45
N VAL A 28 9.77 10.05 9.93
CA VAL A 28 10.48 8.83 9.51
C VAL A 28 9.63 7.58 9.83
N LEU A 29 9.03 7.51 11.02
CA LEU A 29 8.14 6.39 11.38
C LEU A 29 6.90 6.31 10.49
N LEU A 30 6.31 7.45 10.14
CA LEU A 30 5.14 7.51 9.27
C LEU A 30 5.48 7.06 7.83
N ILE A 31 6.60 7.53 7.28
CA ILE A 31 7.09 7.09 5.97
C ILE A 31 7.39 5.59 5.99
N MET A 32 8.05 5.10 7.05
CA MET A 32 8.32 3.66 7.22
C MET A 32 7.03 2.84 7.22
N PHE A 33 5.99 3.29 7.91
CA PHE A 33 4.69 2.62 7.91
C PHE A 33 4.06 2.59 6.50
N ILE A 34 4.09 3.71 5.77
CA ILE A 34 3.56 3.78 4.40
C ILE A 34 4.29 2.81 3.46
N ILE A 35 5.63 2.77 3.48
CA ILE A 35 6.40 1.94 2.53
C ILE A 35 6.28 0.44 2.80
N THR A 36 5.92 0.04 4.03
CA THR A 36 5.78 -1.39 4.38
C THR A 36 4.53 -2.04 3.81
N LEU A 37 3.57 -1.26 3.30
CA LEU A 37 2.37 -1.83 2.67
C LEU A 37 2.73 -2.42 1.30
N PRO A 38 2.45 -3.72 1.07
CA PRO A 38 2.72 -4.35 -0.21
C PRO A 38 1.77 -3.81 -1.28
N VAL A 39 2.29 -3.60 -2.49
CA VAL A 39 1.46 -3.31 -3.65
C VAL A 39 0.60 -4.54 -3.95
N MET A 40 -0.73 -4.38 -3.94
CA MET A 40 -1.66 -5.42 -4.32
C MET A 40 -1.48 -5.72 -5.81
N THR A 41 -0.80 -6.81 -6.14
CA THR A 41 -0.66 -7.29 -7.53
C THR A 41 -1.68 -8.40 -7.78
N HIS A 42 -2.49 -8.26 -8.84
CA HIS A 42 -3.37 -9.33 -9.29
C HIS A 42 -2.53 -10.40 -10.01
N ALA A 43 -2.01 -11.37 -9.27
CA ALA A 43 -1.31 -12.50 -9.86
C ALA A 43 -2.32 -13.56 -10.35
N VAL A 44 -2.49 -13.68 -11.66
CA VAL A 44 -3.18 -14.82 -12.28
C VAL A 44 -2.14 -15.90 -12.55
N LYS A 45 -2.30 -17.08 -11.94
CA LYS A 45 -1.47 -18.25 -12.28
C LYS A 45 -1.81 -18.67 -13.71
N LEU A 46 -0.85 -18.57 -14.62
CA LEU A 46 -0.99 -19.05 -15.99
C LEU A 46 -0.21 -20.36 -16.15
N ASP A 47 -0.94 -21.45 -16.34
CA ASP A 47 -0.33 -22.73 -16.69
C ASP A 47 -0.02 -22.73 -18.19
N MET A 48 1.28 -22.80 -18.52
CA MET A 48 1.70 -22.89 -19.92
C MET A 48 1.41 -24.30 -20.47
N PRO A 49 0.90 -24.40 -21.71
CA PRO A 49 0.67 -25.70 -22.32
C PRO A 49 2.01 -26.43 -22.49
N GLN A 50 2.05 -27.66 -21.99
CA GLN A 50 3.17 -28.58 -22.24
C GLN A 50 2.98 -29.17 -23.64
N THR A 51 4.02 -29.15 -24.47
CA THR A 51 3.95 -29.78 -25.80
C THR A 51 3.65 -31.27 -25.64
N ARG A 52 2.48 -31.70 -26.15
CA ARG A 52 2.14 -33.11 -26.34
C ARG A 52 2.28 -33.37 -27.83
N ASN A 53 3.07 -34.37 -28.20
CA ASN A 53 3.30 -34.78 -29.60
C ASN A 53 2.05 -35.39 -30.29
N THR A 54 0.86 -35.06 -29.82
CA THR A 54 -0.41 -35.57 -30.32
C THR A 54 -1.24 -34.40 -30.79
N THR A 55 -1.44 -34.29 -32.10
CA THR A 55 -2.38 -33.33 -32.68
C THR A 55 -3.78 -33.65 -32.16
N PRO A 56 -4.44 -32.75 -31.41
CA PRO A 56 -5.82 -32.95 -31.00
C PRO A 56 -6.73 -33.04 -32.23
N PRO A 57 -7.85 -33.78 -32.16
CA PRO A 57 -8.83 -33.78 -33.23
C PRO A 57 -9.32 -32.35 -33.52
N PRO A 58 -9.71 -32.02 -34.76
CA PRO A 58 -10.20 -30.69 -35.10
C PRO A 58 -11.43 -30.35 -34.26
N VAL A 59 -11.31 -29.39 -33.36
CA VAL A 59 -12.44 -28.84 -32.61
C VAL A 59 -12.99 -27.68 -33.42
N VAL A 60 -14.15 -27.87 -34.04
CA VAL A 60 -14.87 -26.76 -34.70
C VAL A 60 -15.60 -26.01 -33.59
N THR A 61 -14.99 -24.93 -33.11
CA THR A 61 -15.60 -24.02 -32.11
C THR A 61 -15.65 -22.62 -32.70
N GLU A 62 -16.77 -21.94 -32.50
CA GLU A 62 -16.89 -20.53 -32.87
C GLU A 62 -15.98 -19.71 -31.93
N PRO A 63 -15.05 -18.91 -32.47
CA PRO A 63 -14.15 -18.12 -31.64
C PRO A 63 -14.92 -16.98 -30.98
N ILE A 64 -14.79 -16.87 -29.66
CA ILE A 64 -15.31 -15.74 -28.88
C ILE A 64 -14.25 -14.65 -28.85
N ARG A 65 -14.60 -13.43 -29.27
CA ARG A 65 -13.78 -12.23 -29.10
C ARG A 65 -14.24 -11.51 -27.83
N LEU A 66 -13.32 -11.35 -26.89
CA LEU A 66 -13.51 -10.57 -25.68
C LEU A 66 -12.48 -9.44 -25.69
N ASP A 67 -12.94 -8.21 -25.81
CA ASP A 67 -12.08 -7.03 -25.72
C ASP A 67 -12.33 -6.33 -24.37
N VAL A 68 -11.28 -5.79 -23.76
CA VAL A 68 -11.33 -5.06 -22.50
C VAL A 68 -10.67 -3.70 -22.71
N ASP A 69 -11.46 -2.63 -22.59
CA ASP A 69 -10.97 -1.26 -22.78
C ASP A 69 -10.30 -0.71 -21.49
N TRP A 70 -9.62 0.43 -21.60
CA TRP A 70 -8.84 1.04 -20.51
C TRP A 70 -9.66 1.39 -19.26
N ASP A 71 -10.97 1.62 -19.43
CA ASP A 71 -11.92 1.92 -18.35
C ASP A 71 -12.55 0.66 -17.73
N GLY A 72 -12.19 -0.52 -18.24
CA GLY A 72 -12.73 -1.81 -17.83
C GLY A 72 -14.01 -2.21 -18.55
N THR A 73 -14.46 -1.47 -19.56
CA THR A 73 -15.58 -1.89 -20.42
C THR A 73 -15.26 -3.19 -21.12
N ILE A 74 -16.20 -4.14 -21.04
CA ILE A 74 -16.07 -5.47 -21.65
C ILE A 74 -16.91 -5.49 -22.92
N ILE A 75 -16.27 -5.82 -24.04
CA ILE A 75 -16.93 -5.92 -25.35
C ILE A 75 -16.94 -7.39 -25.76
N TRP A 76 -18.14 -7.94 -25.94
CA TRP A 76 -18.38 -9.31 -26.37
C TRP A 76 -18.69 -9.36 -27.87
N ASN A 77 -17.81 -9.95 -28.66
CA ASN A 77 -17.97 -10.08 -30.12
C ASN A 77 -18.27 -8.75 -30.81
N GLY A 78 -17.66 -7.64 -30.34
CA GLY A 78 -17.90 -6.30 -30.86
C GLY A 78 -19.17 -5.62 -30.35
N THR A 79 -19.89 -6.23 -29.40
CA THR A 79 -21.07 -5.65 -28.73
C THR A 79 -20.72 -5.35 -27.28
N ALA A 80 -20.93 -4.10 -26.85
CA ALA A 80 -20.76 -3.68 -25.45
C ALA A 80 -22.02 -3.96 -24.63
#